data_AF-A0AA42UGD2-F1
#
_entry.id   AF-A0AA42UGD2-F1
#
_cell.length_a   1.000
_cell.length_b   1.000
_cell.length_c   1.000
_cell.angle_alpha   90.00
_cell.angle_beta   90.00
_cell.angle_gamma   90.00
#
_symmetry.space_group_name_H-M   'P 1'
#
loop_
_entity.id
_entity.type
_entity.pdbx_description
1 polymer ?
#
loop_
_entity_poly.entity_id
_entity_poly.type
_entity_poly.pdbx_seq_one_letter_code
_entity_poly.pdbx_strand_id
1 'polypeptide(L)'
;MKKGLVLFLFFVTGVVFSQTKNNQTYYFFSIAYGQDNEVYVTDVYEANIDNKDIYAKLADRYTKFQNYLLKNGTFGSLKEIQTGYEKNYQKKEQAEAEQKYFLSTLEKQQFTAKMVNYSL
;
A
#
# COMPACT_ATOMS: atom_id res chain seq x y z
N MET A 1 -60.98 25.67 12.94
CA MET A 1 -60.95 24.38 12.22
C MET A 1 -59.67 24.29 11.40
N LYS A 2 -58.96 23.16 11.54
CA LYS A 2 -57.89 22.56 10.72
C LYS A 2 -56.82 23.45 10.06
N LYS A 3 -55.62 23.33 10.62
CA LYS A 3 -54.30 23.57 10.02
C LYS A 3 -54.19 22.86 8.66
N GLY A 4 -53.58 23.51 7.68
CA GLY A 4 -53.34 22.93 6.36
C GLY A 4 -52.16 23.57 5.64
N LEU A 5 -50.97 23.50 6.24
CA LEU A 5 -49.72 23.69 5.49
C LEU A 5 -49.36 22.33 4.90
N VAL A 6 -49.64 22.13 3.62
CA VAL A 6 -49.21 20.92 2.89
C VAL A 6 -47.83 21.23 2.29
N LEU A 7 -46.79 20.71 2.92
CA LEU A 7 -45.43 20.69 2.42
C LEU A 7 -45.25 19.40 1.63
N PHE A 8 -45.20 19.47 0.30
CA PHE A 8 -44.81 18.35 -0.54
C PHE A 8 -43.28 18.23 -0.54
N LEU A 9 -42.74 17.34 0.29
CA LEU A 9 -41.34 16.93 0.23
C LEU A 9 -41.24 15.68 -0.65
N PHE A 10 -40.75 15.89 -1.88
CA PHE A 10 -40.17 14.84 -2.70
C PHE A 10 -38.82 14.45 -2.11
N PHE A 11 -38.77 13.38 -1.31
CA PHE A 11 -37.56 12.59 -1.15
C PHE A 11 -37.98 11.14 -1.00
N VAL A 12 -38.10 10.44 -2.13
CA VAL A 12 -37.93 8.99 -2.13
C VAL A 12 -36.45 8.78 -1.86
N THR A 13 -36.08 8.76 -0.58
CA THR A 13 -34.79 8.22 -0.14
C THR A 13 -34.86 6.73 -0.45
N GLY A 14 -34.49 6.39 -1.68
CA GLY A 14 -33.91 5.09 -1.96
C GLY A 14 -32.67 5.02 -1.08
N VAL A 15 -32.85 4.48 0.13
CA VAL A 15 -31.75 4.03 0.97
C VAL A 15 -31.17 2.86 0.22
N VAL A 16 -30.31 3.17 -0.75
CA VAL A 16 -29.29 2.23 -1.18
C VAL A 16 -28.40 2.11 0.04
N PHE A 17 -28.73 1.16 0.92
CA PHE A 17 -27.75 0.52 1.77
C PHE A 17 -26.72 -0.09 0.80
N SER A 18 -25.80 0.75 0.33
CA SER A 18 -24.55 0.26 -0.23
C SER A 18 -23.91 -0.46 0.93
N GLN A 19 -23.93 -1.79 0.87
CA GLN A 19 -23.13 -2.63 1.74
C GLN A 19 -21.77 -1.95 1.86
N THR A 20 -21.42 -1.49 3.06
CA THR A 20 -20.07 -1.05 3.38
C THR A 20 -19.17 -2.24 3.08
N LYS A 21 -18.58 -2.27 1.86
CA LYS A 21 -17.44 -3.10 1.54
C LYS A 21 -16.32 -2.57 2.41
N ASN A 22 -16.22 -3.09 3.63
CA ASN A 22 -15.19 -2.69 4.58
C ASN A 22 -13.79 -3.00 4.01
N ASN A 23 -13.66 -4.09 3.23
CA ASN A 23 -12.45 -4.39 2.47
C ASN A 23 -12.45 -3.67 1.11
N GLN A 24 -11.44 -2.81 0.92
CA GLN A 24 -11.06 -2.25 -0.37
C GLN A 24 -9.73 -2.86 -0.81
N THR A 25 -9.54 -3.05 -2.11
CA THR A 25 -8.25 -3.48 -2.67
C THR A 25 -7.30 -2.29 -2.67
N TYR A 26 -6.13 -2.49 -2.06
CA TYR A 26 -5.03 -1.54 -2.05
C TYR A 26 -3.82 -2.13 -2.75
N TYR A 27 -3.02 -1.27 -3.34
CA TYR A 27 -1.78 -1.60 -4.04
C TYR A 27 -0.60 -1.05 -3.26
N PHE A 28 0.46 -1.83 -3.17
CA PHE A 28 1.61 -1.52 -2.34
C PHE A 28 2.91 -1.82 -3.08
N PHE A 29 3.97 -1.15 -2.67
CA PHE A 29 5.32 -1.67 -2.86
C PHE A 29 6.16 -1.34 -1.64
N SER A 30 7.04 -2.26 -1.28
CA SER A 30 7.90 -2.16 -0.10
C SER A 30 9.33 -1.89 -0.51
N ILE A 31 10.03 -1.12 0.32
CA ILE A 31 11.38 -0.62 0.07
C ILE A 31 12.25 -0.96 1.27
N ALA A 32 13.40 -1.57 1.05
CA ALA A 32 14.42 -1.80 2.08
C ALA A 32 15.78 -1.29 1.60
N TYR A 33 16.37 -0.37 2.35
CA TYR A 33 17.73 0.12 2.15
C TYR A 33 18.68 -0.84 2.83
N GLY A 34 19.50 -1.51 2.03
CA GLY A 34 20.57 -2.40 2.47
C GLY A 34 21.88 -1.64 2.69
N GLN A 35 22.97 -2.40 2.82
CA GLN A 35 24.32 -1.87 2.79
C GLN A 35 24.77 -1.57 1.34
N ASP A 36 25.93 -0.93 1.18
CA ASP A 36 26.57 -0.71 -0.13
C ASP A 36 25.68 -0.01 -1.18
N ASN A 37 24.85 0.93 -0.74
CA ASN A 37 23.88 1.67 -1.56
C ASN A 37 22.88 0.76 -2.30
N GLU A 38 22.65 -0.45 -1.82
CA GLU A 38 21.64 -1.34 -2.38
C GLU A 38 20.25 -0.99 -1.84
N VAL A 39 19.26 -0.96 -2.73
CA VAL A 39 17.86 -0.70 -2.34
C VAL A 39 16.97 -1.76 -2.97
N TYR A 40 16.30 -2.52 -2.12
CA TYR A 40 15.43 -3.61 -2.51
C TYR A 40 14.00 -3.10 -2.60
N VAL A 41 13.40 -3.24 -3.77
CA VAL A 41 12.06 -2.73 -4.08
C VAL A 41 11.21 -3.88 -4.57
N THR A 42 10.07 -4.14 -3.92
CA THR A 42 9.15 -5.18 -4.39
C THR A 42 8.53 -4.80 -5.75
N ASP A 43 8.00 -5.76 -6.49
CA ASP A 43 6.92 -5.47 -7.44
C ASP A 43 5.69 -4.87 -6.73
N VAL A 44 4.77 -4.31 -7.53
CA VAL A 44 3.50 -3.81 -7.00
C VAL A 44 2.60 -5.00 -6.70
N TYR A 45 2.27 -5.19 -5.43
CA TYR A 45 1.36 -6.24 -4.97
C TYR A 45 0.07 -5.66 -4.42
N GLU A 46 -0.97 -6.47 -4.36
CA GLU A 46 -2.29 -6.07 -3.88
C GLU A 46 -2.68 -6.77 -2.59
N ALA A 47 -3.46 -6.08 -1.75
CA ALA A 47 -4.05 -6.67 -0.56
C ALA A 47 -5.46 -6.11 -0.35
N ASN A 48 -6.39 -6.98 0.05
CA ASN A 48 -7.72 -6.59 0.49
C ASN A 48 -7.67 -6.28 1.99
N ILE A 49 -7.78 -5.00 2.33
CA ILE A 49 -7.60 -4.52 3.71
C ILE A 49 -8.72 -3.54 4.05
N ASP A 50 -9.21 -3.62 5.29
CA ASP A 50 -10.11 -2.61 5.85
C ASP A 50 -9.42 -1.25 5.92
N ASN A 51 -10.09 -0.16 5.53
CA ASN A 51 -9.45 1.17 5.51
C ASN A 51 -8.81 1.60 6.84
N LYS A 52 -9.44 1.21 7.96
CA LYS A 52 -8.93 1.44 9.33
C LYS A 52 -7.61 0.71 9.63
N ASP A 53 -7.34 -0.38 8.91
CA ASP A 53 -6.23 -1.30 9.14
C ASP A 53 -5.01 -1.00 8.25
N ILE A 54 -5.14 -0.15 7.22
CA ILE A 54 -4.06 0.19 6.28
C ILE A 54 -2.80 0.62 7.03
N TYR A 55 -2.97 1.61 7.91
CA TYR A 55 -1.86 2.17 8.70
C TYR A 55 -1.57 1.34 9.95
N ALA A 56 -2.59 0.79 10.60
CA ALA A 56 -2.40 -0.01 11.82
C ALA A 56 -1.58 -1.29 11.56
N LYS A 57 -1.66 -1.86 10.35
CA LYS A 57 -0.93 -3.08 9.96
C LYS A 57 0.34 -2.81 9.14
N LEU A 58 0.72 -1.55 8.93
CA LEU A 58 1.87 -1.20 8.09
C LEU A 58 3.17 -1.77 8.62
N ALA A 59 3.40 -1.69 9.94
CA ALA A 59 4.58 -2.26 10.57
C ALA A 59 4.66 -3.79 10.40
N ASP A 60 3.54 -4.50 10.60
CA ASP A 60 3.47 -5.96 10.42
C ASP A 60 3.77 -6.37 8.97
N ARG A 61 3.18 -5.69 7.98
CA ARG A 61 3.45 -5.96 6.56
C ARG A 61 4.90 -5.69 6.19
N TYR A 62 5.47 -4.59 6.67
CA TYR A 62 6.88 -4.30 6.46
C TYR A 62 7.79 -5.37 7.09
N THR A 63 7.49 -5.83 8.31
CA THR A 63 8.21 -6.94 8.94
C THR A 63 8.09 -8.24 8.13
N LYS A 64 6.95 -8.54 7.52
CA LYS A 64 6.80 -9.69 6.61
C LYS A 64 7.71 -9.56 5.39
N PHE A 65 7.81 -8.38 4.79
CA PHE A 65 8.74 -8.13 3.69
C PHE A 65 10.22 -8.29 4.12
N GLN A 66 10.61 -7.75 5.28
CA GLN A 66 11.98 -7.94 5.80
C GLN A 66 12.31 -9.42 6.00
N ASN A 67 11.38 -10.18 6.58
CA ASN A 67 11.53 -11.63 6.76
C ASN A 67 11.56 -12.39 5.44
N TYR A 68 10.84 -11.93 4.42
CA TYR A 68 10.88 -12.50 3.08
C TYR A 68 12.27 -12.37 2.44
N LEU A 69 12.87 -11.18 2.52
CA LEU A 69 14.23 -10.92 2.04
C LEU A 69 15.25 -11.82 2.75
N LEU A 70 15.14 -11.96 4.07
CA LEU A 70 16.00 -12.85 4.85
C LEU A 70 15.84 -14.32 4.43
N LYS A 71 14.60 -14.81 4.31
CA LYS A 71 14.32 -16.21 3.95
C LYS A 71 14.81 -16.59 2.55
N ASN A 72 14.77 -15.64 1.61
CA ASN A 72 15.25 -15.87 0.24
C ASN A 72 16.76 -15.66 0.08
N GLY A 73 17.51 -15.50 1.18
CA GLY A 73 18.96 -15.34 1.16
C GLY A 73 19.41 -14.01 0.54
N THR A 74 18.51 -13.02 0.44
CA THR A 74 18.86 -11.67 0.00
C THR A 74 19.76 -10.97 1.01
N PHE A 75 19.56 -11.27 2.29
CA PHE A 75 20.42 -10.83 3.40
C PHE A 75 20.79 -12.04 4.27
N GLY A 76 21.95 -11.98 4.93
CA GLY A 76 22.32 -12.96 5.96
C GLY A 76 21.67 -12.66 7.32
N SER A 77 21.25 -11.42 7.54
CA SER A 77 20.67 -10.93 8.79
C SER A 77 19.78 -9.71 8.57
N LEU A 78 18.75 -9.53 9.40
CA LEU A 78 17.93 -8.30 9.40
C LEU A 78 18.74 -7.04 9.73
N LYS A 79 19.93 -7.17 10.35
CA LYS A 79 20.82 -6.03 10.65
C LYS A 79 21.43 -5.41 9.39
N GLU A 80 21.40 -6.10 8.26
CA GLU A 80 21.86 -5.57 6.97
C GLU A 80 20.86 -4.56 6.37
N ILE A 81 19.61 -4.57 6.85
CA ILE A 81 18.60 -3.58 6.49
C ILE A 81 18.77 -2.36 7.40
N GLN A 82 19.19 -1.24 6.82
CA GLN A 82 19.41 0.02 7.54
C GLN A 82 18.09 0.73 7.86
N THR A 83 17.20 0.78 6.87
CA THR A 83 15.88 1.41 6.99
C THR A 83 14.98 0.95 5.85
N GLY A 84 13.70 1.30 5.92
CA GLY A 84 12.78 1.14 4.81
C GLY A 84 11.34 1.33 5.25
N TYR A 85 10.45 1.20 4.29
CA TYR A 85 9.04 1.51 4.45
C TYR A 85 8.22 0.89 3.33
N GLU A 86 6.91 1.01 3.45
CA GLU A 86 5.94 0.56 2.45
C GLU A 86 5.10 1.76 2.01
N LYS A 87 4.84 1.87 0.71
CA LYS A 87 3.89 2.83 0.16
C LYS A 87 2.59 2.13 -0.21
N ASN A 88 1.48 2.83 -0.07
CA ASN A 88 0.15 2.32 -0.38
C ASN A 88 -0.62 3.25 -1.32
N TYR A 89 -1.44 2.66 -2.19
CA TYR A 89 -2.18 3.36 -3.23
C TYR A 89 -3.55 2.69 -3.43
N GLN A 90 -4.54 3.48 -3.86
CA GLN A 90 -5.88 2.97 -4.19
C GLN A 90 -5.99 2.48 -5.64
N LYS A 91 -5.03 2.84 -6.51
CA LYS A 91 -4.99 2.47 -7.92
C LYS A 91 -3.65 1.85 -8.27
N LYS A 92 -3.68 0.77 -9.05
CA LYS A 92 -2.47 0.03 -9.44
C LYS A 92 -1.55 0.87 -10.30
N GLU A 93 -2.10 1.58 -11.27
CA GLU A 93 -1.36 2.40 -12.22
C GLU A 93 -0.60 3.53 -11.51
N GLN A 94 -1.19 4.06 -10.42
CA GLN A 94 -0.52 5.07 -9.59
C GLN A 94 0.66 4.46 -8.83
N ALA A 95 0.51 3.27 -8.26
CA ALA A 95 1.59 2.57 -7.58
C ALA A 95 2.75 2.25 -8.54
N GLU A 96 2.44 1.76 -9.73
CA GLU A 96 3.43 1.43 -10.77
C GLU A 96 4.16 2.68 -11.27
N ALA A 97 3.45 3.78 -11.52
CA ALA A 97 4.05 5.04 -11.94
C ALA A 97 5.00 5.61 -10.87
N GLU A 98 4.56 5.62 -9.62
CA GLU A 98 5.37 6.08 -8.47
C GLU A 98 6.58 5.18 -8.21
N GLN A 99 6.42 3.86 -8.34
CA GLN A 99 7.53 2.92 -8.25
C GLN A 99 8.57 3.18 -9.34
N LYS A 100 8.12 3.32 -10.60
CA LYS A 100 9.03 3.61 -11.72
C LYS A 100 9.77 4.94 -11.53
N TYR A 101 9.07 5.97 -11.06
CA TYR A 101 9.68 7.26 -10.73
C TYR A 101 10.70 7.13 -9.59
N PHE A 102 10.37 6.37 -8.54
CA PHE A 102 11.27 6.10 -7.43
C PHE A 102 12.54 5.37 -7.89
N LEU A 103 12.42 4.31 -8.70
CA LEU A 103 13.57 3.59 -9.26
C LEU A 103 14.48 4.51 -10.08
N SER A 104 13.91 5.37 -10.93
CA SER A 104 14.70 6.37 -11.67
C SER A 104 15.39 7.38 -10.76
N THR A 105 14.78 7.71 -9.61
CA THR A 105 15.38 8.61 -8.62
C THR A 105 16.55 7.95 -7.91
N LEU A 106 16.42 6.68 -7.52
CA LEU A 106 17.51 5.89 -6.94
C LEU A 106 18.72 5.82 -7.86
N GLU A 107 18.48 5.53 -9.15
CA GLU A 107 19.54 5.48 -10.16
C GLU A 107 20.30 6.81 -10.26
N LYS A 108 19.59 7.94 -10.32
CA LYS A 108 20.19 9.29 -10.34
C LYS A 108 20.99 9.60 -9.08
N GLN A 109 20.60 9.03 -7.96
CA GLN A 109 21.27 9.16 -6.66
C GLN A 109 22.39 8.12 -6.46
N GLN A 110 22.73 7.33 -7.49
CA GLN A 110 23.77 6.31 -7.45
C GLN A 110 23.48 5.15 -6.47
N PHE A 111 22.21 4.91 -6.17
CA PHE A 111 21.79 3.67 -5.51
C PHE A 111 21.63 2.54 -6.53
N THR A 112 21.93 1.31 -6.09
CA THR A 112 21.70 0.09 -6.87
C THR A 112 20.34 -0.48 -6.50
N ALA A 113 19.33 -0.19 -7.32
CA ALA A 113 17.99 -0.72 -7.11
C ALA A 113 17.91 -2.19 -7.55
N LYS A 114 17.42 -3.05 -6.65
CA LYS A 114 17.19 -4.49 -6.89
C LYS A 114 15.69 -4.76 -6.79
N MET A 115 15.09 -5.15 -7.91
CA MET A 115 13.69 -5.56 -7.93
C MET A 115 13.53 -6.93 -7.28
N VAL A 116 12.55 -7.03 -6.39
CA VAL A 116 12.21 -8.25 -5.65
C VAL A 116 10.83 -8.69 -6.08
N ASN A 117 10.72 -9.89 -6.66
CA ASN A 117 9.43 -10.51 -6.89
C ASN A 117 8.88 -10.95 -5.53
N TYR A 118 7.77 -10.35 -5.10
CA TYR A 118 7.19 -10.49 -3.78
C TYR A 118 5.70 -10.78 -3.90
N SER A 119 5.28 -11.94 -3.39
CA SER A 119 3.87 -12.24 -3.18
C SER A 119 3.57 -12.33 -1.68
N LEU A 120 2.44 -11.76 -1.27
CA LEU A 120 1.91 -11.85 0.09
C LEU A 120 1.49 -13.28 0.48
#